data_AF-A0A3B8NZ38-F1
#
_entry.id   AF-A0A3B8NZ38-F1
#
_cell.length_a   1.000
_cell.length_b   1.000
_cell.length_c   1.000
_cell.angle_alpha   90.00
_cell.angle_beta   90.00
_cell.angle_gamma   90.00
#
_symmetry.space_group_name_H-M   'P 1'
#
loop_
_entity.id
_entity.type
_entity.pdbx_description
1 polymer ?
#
loop_
_entity_poly.entity_id
_entity_poly.type
_entity_poly.pdbx_seq_one_letter_code
_entity_poly.pdbx_strand_id
1 'polypeptide(L)'
;MNVNGSNQTRLTQKGGADYQPSWSPDGTQIAFASDRENGSSIISDDIYVMNADGSNQIRLTKSGGYDYQPGRLAEVKHYGPSWSPDGTQIVFASDRENDLFIDDIWVMDTDGSNPTRLTESGGYDYQPSWSPDGTQIVFASDRESDSYIKDIYVMNADGSNQIRLTKSGGYEPSWSP
;
A
#
# COMPACT_ATOMS: atom_id res chain seq x y z
N MET A 1 -18.57 -13.53 -1.47
CA MET A 1 -18.37 -14.82 -0.77
C MET A 1 -19.33 -14.88 0.41
N ASN A 2 -20.00 -16.00 0.61
CA ASN A 2 -20.74 -16.26 1.85
C ASN A 2 -19.76 -16.58 2.98
N VAL A 3 -20.15 -16.33 4.25
CA VAL A 3 -19.29 -16.59 5.43
C VAL A 3 -18.78 -18.05 5.52
N ASN A 4 -19.45 -18.98 4.85
CA ASN A 4 -19.09 -20.40 4.77
C ASN A 4 -18.16 -20.75 3.58
N GLY A 5 -17.63 -19.75 2.86
CA GLY A 5 -16.73 -19.95 1.73
C GLY A 5 -17.42 -20.33 0.40
N SER A 6 -18.75 -20.44 0.37
CA SER A 6 -19.51 -20.66 -0.87
C SER A 6 -19.77 -19.36 -1.66
N ASN A 7 -20.25 -19.47 -2.90
CA ASN A 7 -20.45 -18.34 -3.82
C ASN A 7 -19.17 -17.52 -4.01
N GLN A 8 -18.09 -18.22 -4.37
CA GLN A 8 -16.85 -17.57 -4.80
C GLN A 8 -17.04 -17.04 -6.21
N THR A 9 -16.76 -15.75 -6.39
CA THR A 9 -16.74 -15.09 -7.69
C THR A 9 -15.33 -14.63 -7.96
N ARG A 10 -14.77 -15.00 -9.11
CA ARG A 10 -13.49 -14.48 -9.57
C ARG A 10 -13.69 -13.02 -10.02
N LEU A 11 -13.04 -12.08 -9.32
CA LEU A 11 -13.22 -10.63 -9.56
C LEU A 11 -12.23 -10.06 -10.59
N THR A 12 -11.09 -10.71 -10.82
CA THR A 12 -10.08 -10.28 -11.79
C THR A 12 -9.77 -11.41 -12.78
N GLN A 13 -9.76 -11.09 -14.07
CA GLN A 13 -9.57 -12.09 -15.14
C GLN A 13 -8.30 -11.88 -15.97
N LYS A 14 -7.69 -10.69 -15.88
CA LYS A 14 -6.45 -10.34 -16.59
C LYS A 14 -5.25 -11.09 -15.97
N GLY A 15 -4.26 -11.45 -16.78
CA GLY A 15 -3.04 -12.12 -16.29
C GLY A 15 -2.23 -11.21 -15.38
N GLY A 16 -1.56 -11.79 -14.38
CA GLY A 16 -0.92 -11.07 -13.28
C GLY A 16 -1.40 -11.60 -11.92
N ALA A 17 -0.68 -11.30 -10.86
CA ALA A 17 -1.06 -11.61 -9.50
C ALA A 17 -1.62 -10.38 -8.78
N ASP A 18 -2.71 -10.60 -8.03
CA ASP A 18 -3.33 -9.55 -7.21
C ASP A 18 -3.03 -9.85 -5.73
N TYR A 19 -2.56 -8.84 -4.99
CA TYR A 19 -2.12 -9.00 -3.60
C TYR A 19 -2.74 -7.95 -2.68
N GLN A 20 -2.80 -8.30 -1.39
CA GLN A 20 -3.10 -7.39 -0.27
C GLN A 20 -4.35 -6.50 -0.47
N PRO A 21 -5.55 -7.09 -0.64
CA PRO A 21 -6.76 -6.31 -0.81
C PRO A 21 -7.15 -5.59 0.49
N SER A 22 -7.63 -4.35 0.36
CA SER A 22 -8.30 -3.59 1.42
C SER A 22 -9.67 -3.15 0.96
N TRP A 23 -10.68 -3.39 1.78
CA TRP A 23 -12.04 -2.91 1.54
C TRP A 23 -12.17 -1.43 1.88
N SER A 24 -13.01 -0.71 1.13
CA SER A 24 -13.50 0.61 1.55
C SER A 24 -14.39 0.47 2.80
N PRO A 25 -14.48 1.49 3.66
CA PRO A 25 -15.24 1.40 4.92
C PRO A 25 -16.73 1.11 4.73
N ASP A 26 -17.30 1.56 3.61
CA ASP A 26 -18.70 1.31 3.22
C ASP A 26 -18.91 -0.05 2.53
N GLY A 27 -17.83 -0.80 2.27
CA GLY A 27 -17.85 -2.11 1.62
C GLY A 27 -18.18 -2.07 0.13
N THR A 28 -18.21 -0.90 -0.51
CA THR A 28 -18.60 -0.77 -1.93
C THR A 28 -17.43 -0.95 -2.88
N GLN A 29 -16.19 -0.78 -2.42
CA GLN A 29 -14.97 -0.85 -3.22
C GLN A 29 -13.86 -1.67 -2.55
N ILE A 30 -12.90 -2.08 -3.38
CA ILE A 30 -11.70 -2.82 -2.98
C ILE A 30 -10.50 -2.13 -3.60
N ALA A 31 -9.52 -1.75 -2.79
CA ALA A 31 -8.17 -1.42 -3.25
C ALA A 31 -7.29 -2.66 -3.22
N PHE A 32 -6.40 -2.85 -4.20
CA PHE A 32 -5.49 -3.99 -4.25
C PHE A 32 -4.25 -3.66 -5.09
N ALA A 33 -3.16 -4.38 -4.84
CA ALA A 33 -1.93 -4.30 -5.63
C ALA A 33 -2.00 -5.29 -6.80
N SER A 34 -1.51 -4.91 -7.99
CA SER A 34 -1.51 -5.80 -9.17
C SER A 34 -0.41 -5.45 -10.17
N ASP A 35 0.22 -6.48 -10.74
CA ASP A 35 1.26 -6.41 -11.78
C ASP A 35 0.72 -6.49 -13.23
N ARG A 36 -0.61 -6.46 -13.39
CA ARG A 36 -1.35 -6.78 -14.64
C ARG A 36 -0.97 -5.97 -15.90
N GLU A 37 -0.29 -4.84 -15.75
CA GLU A 37 0.16 -4.01 -16.87
C GLU A 37 1.68 -4.12 -17.13
N ASN A 38 2.41 -4.86 -16.29
CA ASN A 38 3.87 -4.81 -16.27
C ASN A 38 4.55 -5.96 -17.02
N GLY A 39 3.76 -6.71 -17.80
CA GLY A 39 4.16 -7.41 -19.03
C GLY A 39 5.21 -8.53 -18.96
N SER A 40 6.01 -8.62 -17.89
CA SER A 40 7.08 -9.60 -17.59
C SER A 40 7.85 -9.25 -16.31
N SER A 41 7.66 -8.07 -15.74
CA SER A 41 8.39 -7.60 -14.57
C SER A 41 7.70 -8.05 -13.28
N ILE A 42 8.26 -9.06 -12.64
CA ILE A 42 7.80 -9.65 -11.36
C ILE A 42 7.94 -8.71 -10.16
N ILE A 43 8.38 -7.48 -10.38
CA ILE A 43 8.78 -6.55 -9.32
C ILE A 43 8.00 -5.24 -9.36
N SER A 44 6.91 -5.10 -10.10
CA SER A 44 6.20 -3.82 -10.18
C SER A 44 4.72 -4.03 -10.02
N ASP A 45 4.21 -3.60 -8.89
CA ASP A 45 2.79 -3.58 -8.60
C ASP A 45 2.27 -2.15 -8.66
N ASP A 46 1.03 -1.98 -9.14
CA ASP A 46 0.28 -0.74 -8.97
C ASP A 46 -0.92 -0.95 -8.06
N ILE A 47 -1.34 0.14 -7.43
CA ILE A 47 -2.60 0.19 -6.70
C ILE A 47 -3.74 0.39 -7.70
N TYR A 48 -4.72 -0.51 -7.62
CA TYR A 48 -5.99 -0.44 -8.31
C TYR A 48 -7.11 -0.30 -7.30
N VAL A 49 -8.22 0.29 -7.74
CA VAL A 49 -9.52 0.23 -7.07
C VAL A 49 -10.54 -0.39 -8.01
N MET A 50 -11.46 -1.17 -7.46
CA MET A 50 -12.62 -1.70 -8.17
C MET A 50 -13.85 -1.72 -7.28
N ASN A 51 -15.03 -1.82 -7.88
CA ASN A 51 -16.25 -2.09 -7.14
C ASN A 51 -16.19 -3.48 -6.49
N ALA A 52 -16.96 -3.68 -5.41
CA ALA A 52 -17.08 -4.94 -4.69
C ALA A 52 -17.47 -6.15 -5.57
N ASP A 53 -18.16 -5.90 -6.68
CA ASP A 53 -18.57 -6.90 -7.67
C ASP A 53 -17.49 -7.19 -8.74
N GLY A 54 -16.34 -6.52 -8.67
CA GLY A 54 -15.21 -6.64 -9.59
C GLY A 54 -15.29 -5.73 -10.82
N SER A 55 -16.37 -4.95 -10.97
CA SER A 55 -16.48 -3.97 -12.06
C SER A 55 -15.69 -2.69 -11.78
N ASN A 56 -15.57 -1.80 -12.78
CA ASN A 56 -14.89 -0.50 -12.68
C ASN A 56 -13.47 -0.58 -12.12
N GLN A 57 -12.63 -1.46 -12.67
CA GLN A 57 -11.24 -1.57 -12.27
C GLN A 57 -10.44 -0.36 -12.80
N ILE A 58 -9.97 0.48 -11.90
CA ILE A 58 -9.26 1.73 -12.18
C ILE A 58 -7.86 1.62 -11.58
N ARG A 59 -6.83 1.93 -12.38
CA ARG A 59 -5.44 2.03 -11.95
C ARG A 59 -5.21 3.40 -11.30
N LEU A 60 -4.84 3.44 -10.02
CA LEU A 60 -4.57 4.69 -9.29
C LEU A 60 -3.10 5.14 -9.39
N THR A 61 -2.16 4.19 -9.44
CA THR A 61 -0.72 4.49 -9.56
C THR A 61 -0.16 3.99 -10.89
N LYS A 62 0.87 4.64 -11.42
CA LYS A 62 1.53 4.22 -12.66
C LYS A 62 3.03 4.01 -12.45
N SER A 63 3.43 2.76 -12.34
CA SER A 63 4.82 2.26 -12.24
C SER A 63 5.72 2.51 -13.47
N GLY A 64 5.30 3.41 -14.37
CA GLY A 64 6.05 3.86 -15.54
C GLY A 64 5.27 4.93 -16.30
N GLY A 65 5.66 6.19 -16.15
CA GLY A 65 5.02 7.37 -16.74
C GLY A 65 5.65 8.66 -16.24
N TYR A 66 5.35 9.80 -16.86
CA TYR A 66 5.98 11.12 -16.64
C TYR A 66 5.97 11.68 -15.20
N ASP A 67 5.33 11.00 -14.24
CA ASP A 67 5.42 11.30 -12.79
C ASP A 67 6.76 10.86 -12.17
N TYR A 68 7.79 10.67 -12.99
CA TYR A 68 8.98 9.92 -12.61
C TYR A 68 10.26 10.69 -12.87
N GLN A 69 11.23 10.50 -11.96
CA GLN A 69 12.58 11.02 -12.07
C GLN A 69 13.20 10.59 -13.41
N PRO A 70 13.54 11.54 -14.31
CA PRO A 70 14.14 11.20 -15.59
C PRO A 70 15.47 10.45 -15.38
N GLY A 71 15.52 9.17 -15.77
CA GLY A 71 16.75 8.38 -15.81
C GLY A 71 16.83 7.15 -14.90
N ARG A 72 15.85 6.89 -14.02
CA ARG A 72 15.88 5.66 -13.21
C ARG A 72 15.46 4.46 -14.05
N LEU A 73 16.37 3.49 -14.17
CA LEU A 73 16.32 2.39 -15.14
C LEU A 73 15.40 1.22 -14.76
N ALA A 74 14.85 1.24 -13.55
CA ALA A 74 14.07 0.14 -13.00
C ALA A 74 12.70 0.65 -12.53
N GLU A 75 11.70 -0.19 -12.74
CA GLU A 75 10.30 0.11 -12.47
C GLU A 75 10.03 0.36 -10.97
N VAL A 76 8.91 1.03 -10.70
CA VAL A 76 8.48 1.47 -9.37
C VAL A 76 7.48 0.49 -8.78
N LYS A 77 7.54 0.30 -7.47
CA LYS A 77 6.60 -0.55 -6.73
C LYS A 77 5.58 0.25 -5.97
N HIS A 78 4.34 -0.25 -5.96
CA HIS A 78 3.28 0.23 -5.09
C HIS A 78 2.46 -0.95 -4.55
N TYR A 79 2.42 -1.13 -3.24
CA TYR A 79 1.76 -2.28 -2.63
C TYR A 79 1.24 -2.00 -1.22
N GLY A 80 0.54 -2.96 -0.63
CA GLY A 80 -0.05 -2.87 0.71
C GLY A 80 -1.03 -1.71 0.88
N PRO A 81 -2.02 -1.51 -0.02
CA PRO A 81 -2.98 -0.43 0.16
C PRO A 81 -3.87 -0.67 1.39
N SER A 82 -4.15 0.40 2.13
CA SER A 82 -5.13 0.41 3.23
C SER A 82 -6.01 1.66 3.11
N TRP A 83 -7.33 1.45 3.15
CA TRP A 83 -8.30 2.55 3.14
C TRP A 83 -8.35 3.25 4.50
N SER A 84 -8.43 4.58 4.46
CA SER A 84 -8.79 5.40 5.61
C SER A 84 -10.22 5.09 6.08
N PRO A 85 -10.53 5.19 7.39
CA PRO A 85 -11.86 4.87 7.91
C PRO A 85 -12.99 5.79 7.43
N ASP A 86 -12.65 7.02 7.01
CA ASP A 86 -13.62 7.95 6.41
C ASP A 86 -13.82 7.73 4.90
N GLY A 87 -13.02 6.85 4.29
CA GLY A 87 -13.11 6.48 2.89
C GLY A 87 -12.60 7.54 1.92
N THR A 88 -11.79 8.49 2.38
CA THR A 88 -11.31 9.61 1.54
C THR A 88 -9.88 9.42 1.01
N GLN A 89 -9.08 8.62 1.71
CA GLN A 89 -7.66 8.39 1.41
C GLN A 89 -7.27 6.92 1.41
N ILE A 90 -6.17 6.61 0.73
CA ILE A 90 -5.50 5.31 0.71
C ILE A 90 -4.03 5.50 1.09
N VAL A 91 -3.56 4.75 2.08
CA VAL A 91 -2.13 4.65 2.42
C VAL A 91 -1.53 3.41 1.76
N PHE A 92 -0.29 3.46 1.32
CA PHE A 92 0.40 2.36 0.62
C PHE A 92 1.92 2.51 0.73
N ALA A 93 2.67 1.43 0.47
CA ALA A 93 4.13 1.44 0.39
C ALA A 93 4.59 1.70 -1.06
N SER A 94 5.64 2.50 -1.25
CA SER A 94 6.14 2.84 -2.59
C SER A 94 7.58 3.36 -2.60
N ASP A 95 8.37 2.89 -3.57
CA ASP A 95 9.76 3.34 -3.80
C ASP A 95 9.89 4.49 -4.82
N ARG A 96 8.78 5.13 -5.22
CA ARG A 96 8.67 6.11 -6.33
C ARG A 96 9.67 7.25 -6.39
N GLU A 97 10.17 7.72 -5.26
CA GLU A 97 11.13 8.84 -5.17
C GLU A 97 12.50 8.41 -4.64
N ASN A 98 12.74 7.10 -4.58
CA ASN A 98 13.97 6.55 -4.03
C ASN A 98 14.79 5.83 -5.11
N ASP A 99 15.96 6.38 -5.43
CA ASP A 99 16.91 5.77 -6.39
C ASP A 99 17.59 4.49 -5.87
N LEU A 100 17.52 4.24 -4.57
CA LEU A 100 18.05 3.05 -3.91
C LEU A 100 17.00 1.95 -3.76
N PHE A 101 15.81 2.10 -4.36
CA PHE A 101 14.69 1.15 -4.28
C PHE A 101 14.19 0.94 -2.86
N ILE A 102 14.35 1.92 -1.98
CA ILE A 102 13.86 1.85 -0.60
C ILE A 102 12.39 2.30 -0.61
N ASP A 103 11.53 1.45 -0.04
CA ASP A 103 10.11 1.71 0.08
C ASP A 103 9.84 2.71 1.19
N ASP A 104 8.98 3.69 0.91
CA ASP A 104 8.45 4.62 1.90
C ASP A 104 6.93 4.47 2.02
N ILE A 105 6.34 4.98 3.09
CA ILE A 105 4.88 5.07 3.23
C ILE A 105 4.38 6.34 2.57
N TRP A 106 3.36 6.18 1.73
CA TRP A 106 2.70 7.23 0.99
C TRP A 106 1.20 7.21 1.26
N VAL A 107 0.56 8.37 1.16
CA VAL A 107 -0.90 8.52 1.15
C VAL A 107 -1.33 9.24 -0.13
N MET A 108 -2.51 8.93 -0.64
CA MET A 108 -3.16 9.62 -1.74
C MET A 108 -4.67 9.68 -1.51
N ASP A 109 -5.36 10.56 -2.22
CA ASP A 109 -6.82 10.56 -2.28
C ASP A 109 -7.31 9.31 -3.03
N THR A 110 -8.55 8.90 -2.81
CA THR A 110 -9.09 7.63 -3.36
C THR A 110 -9.25 7.61 -4.88
N ASP A 111 -9.12 8.77 -5.53
CA ASP A 111 -9.04 8.90 -6.99
C ASP A 111 -7.60 8.84 -7.53
N GLY A 112 -6.60 8.67 -6.65
CA GLY A 112 -5.17 8.61 -6.96
C GLY A 112 -4.47 9.97 -6.97
N SER A 113 -5.19 11.07 -6.71
CA SER A 113 -4.60 12.41 -6.66
C SER A 113 -3.91 12.71 -5.33
N ASN A 114 -3.19 13.85 -5.29
CA ASN A 114 -2.50 14.38 -4.11
C ASN A 114 -1.58 13.38 -3.36
N PRO A 115 -0.71 12.63 -4.08
CA PRO A 115 0.23 11.73 -3.41
C PRO A 115 1.18 12.50 -2.50
N THR A 116 1.27 12.08 -1.24
CA THR A 116 2.11 12.68 -0.21
C THR A 116 2.97 11.62 0.46
N ARG A 117 4.28 11.86 0.55
CA ARG A 117 5.24 10.99 1.24
C ARG A 117 5.14 11.21 2.75
N LEU A 118 4.94 10.15 3.53
CA LEU A 118 4.83 10.21 4.99
C LEU A 118 6.11 9.80 5.71
N THR A 119 6.97 8.99 5.08
CA THR A 119 8.24 8.55 5.67
C THR A 119 9.43 8.79 4.73
N GLU A 120 10.59 9.06 5.34
CA GLU A 120 11.90 9.14 4.69
C GLU A 120 12.96 8.72 5.73
N SER A 121 13.04 7.40 5.95
CA SER A 121 13.77 6.87 7.11
C SER A 121 15.12 6.22 6.77
N GLY A 122 15.42 6.06 5.47
CA GLY A 122 16.64 5.41 4.99
C GLY A 122 16.65 3.88 5.11
N GLY A 123 15.67 3.30 5.81
CA GLY A 123 15.30 1.89 5.73
C GLY A 123 13.97 1.72 4.99
N TYR A 124 13.62 0.48 4.70
CA TYR A 124 12.39 0.15 4.01
C TYR A 124 11.21 0.21 4.97
N ASP A 125 10.15 0.88 4.54
CA ASP A 125 8.87 0.96 5.24
C ASP A 125 7.80 0.18 4.49
N TYR A 126 7.07 -0.67 5.21
CA TYR A 126 6.22 -1.72 4.64
C TYR A 126 4.82 -1.72 5.24
N GLN A 127 3.85 -2.18 4.45
CA GLN A 127 2.54 -2.67 4.89
C GLN A 127 1.82 -1.73 5.87
N PRO A 128 1.55 -0.48 5.44
CA PRO A 128 0.87 0.48 6.29
C PRO A 128 -0.59 0.08 6.53
N SER A 129 -1.12 0.42 7.70
CA SER A 129 -2.52 0.21 8.05
C SER A 129 -3.05 1.40 8.85
N TRP A 130 -4.22 1.91 8.43
CA TRP A 130 -4.94 2.93 9.17
C TRP A 130 -5.51 2.41 10.48
N SER A 131 -5.40 3.24 11.51
CA SER A 131 -6.16 3.07 12.76
C SER A 131 -7.67 3.25 12.51
N PRO A 132 -8.56 2.61 13.29
CA PRO A 132 -10.00 2.69 13.07
C PRO A 132 -10.58 4.08 13.26
N ASP A 133 -9.92 4.94 14.03
CA ASP A 133 -10.32 6.34 14.24
C ASP A 133 -9.71 7.31 13.22
N GLY A 134 -8.84 6.82 12.32
CA GLY A 134 -8.22 7.60 11.25
C GLY A 134 -7.13 8.56 11.75
N THR A 135 -6.71 8.48 13.00
CA THR A 135 -5.75 9.43 13.57
C THR A 135 -4.30 9.00 13.41
N GLN A 136 -4.08 7.69 13.27
CA GLN A 136 -2.77 7.06 13.21
C GLN A 136 -2.63 6.05 12.06
N ILE A 137 -1.39 5.81 11.69
CA ILE A 137 -0.97 4.77 10.75
C ILE A 137 0.09 3.91 11.44
N VAL A 138 -0.09 2.59 11.37
CA VAL A 138 0.91 1.61 11.80
C VAL A 138 1.61 1.03 10.57
N PHE A 139 2.90 0.74 10.65
CA PHE A 139 3.68 0.18 9.55
C PHE A 139 4.88 -0.60 10.09
N ALA A 140 5.47 -1.47 9.27
CA ALA A 140 6.70 -2.18 9.60
C ALA A 140 7.91 -1.49 8.98
N SER A 141 9.05 -1.46 9.67
CA SER A 141 10.27 -0.82 9.16
C SER A 141 11.55 -1.50 9.64
N ASP A 142 12.57 -1.56 8.79
CA ASP A 142 13.92 -2.04 9.14
C ASP A 142 14.94 -0.90 9.37
N ARG A 143 14.49 0.37 9.40
CA ARG A 143 15.32 1.59 9.53
C ARG A 143 16.32 1.64 10.69
N GLU A 144 16.13 0.83 11.73
CA GLU A 144 17.00 0.76 12.91
C GLU A 144 17.58 -0.65 13.12
N SER A 145 17.60 -1.47 12.07
CA SER A 145 18.08 -2.86 12.14
C SER A 145 19.29 -3.10 11.23
N ASP A 146 20.39 -3.53 11.84
CA ASP A 146 21.59 -4.00 11.15
C ASP A 146 21.43 -5.39 10.51
N SER A 147 20.28 -6.06 10.67
CA SER A 147 20.04 -7.46 10.27
C SER A 147 18.73 -7.69 9.49
N TYR A 148 18.17 -6.66 8.85
CA TYR A 148 16.88 -6.70 8.13
C TYR A 148 15.68 -7.19 8.99
N ILE A 149 15.80 -7.10 10.32
CA ILE A 149 14.69 -7.35 11.24
C ILE A 149 13.79 -6.11 11.21
N LYS A 150 12.55 -6.32 10.79
CA LYS A 150 11.53 -5.27 10.79
C LYS A 150 10.94 -5.11 12.18
N ASP A 151 10.68 -3.88 12.58
CA ASP A 151 9.91 -3.56 13.76
C ASP A 151 8.66 -2.79 13.41
N ILE A 152 7.70 -2.81 14.32
CA ILE A 152 6.46 -2.07 14.17
C ILE A 152 6.67 -0.63 14.63
N TYR A 153 6.21 0.29 13.81
CA TYR A 153 6.17 1.71 14.08
C TYR A 153 4.74 2.22 13.96
N VAL A 154 4.45 3.30 14.67
CA VAL A 154 3.21 4.07 14.55
C VAL A 154 3.55 5.52 14.29
N MET A 155 2.72 6.21 13.52
CA MET A 155 2.80 7.64 13.29
C MET A 155 1.39 8.25 13.26
N ASN A 156 1.30 9.56 13.36
CA ASN A 156 0.08 10.28 13.05
C ASN A 156 -0.26 10.14 11.56
N ALA A 157 -1.53 10.31 11.21
CA ALA A 157 -2.04 10.29 9.84
C ALA A 157 -1.28 11.21 8.86
N ASP A 158 -0.74 12.32 9.36
CA ASP A 158 0.04 13.30 8.61
C ASP A 158 1.54 12.95 8.49
N GLY A 159 1.95 11.78 8.99
CA GLY A 159 3.34 11.30 8.98
C GLY A 159 4.20 11.78 10.16
N SER A 160 3.67 12.67 11.01
CA SER A 160 4.38 13.17 12.19
C SER A 160 4.42 12.14 13.33
N ASN A 161 5.27 12.38 14.33
CA ASN A 161 5.35 11.57 15.56
C ASN A 161 5.57 10.07 15.32
N GLN A 162 6.56 9.74 14.49
CA GLN A 162 6.93 8.34 14.23
C GLN A 162 7.60 7.73 15.46
N ILE A 163 7.01 6.65 16.00
CA ILE A 163 7.43 5.98 17.24
C ILE A 163 7.59 4.49 16.97
N ARG A 164 8.73 3.92 17.37
CA ARG A 164 9.00 2.47 17.35
C ARG A 164 8.28 1.77 18.51
N LEU A 165 7.43 0.79 18.19
CA LEU A 165 6.67 -0.01 19.16
C LEU A 165 7.35 -1.31 19.55
N THR A 166 8.10 -1.96 18.65
CA THR A 166 8.80 -3.22 18.92
C THR A 166 10.31 -3.11 18.76
N LYS A 167 11.06 -4.02 19.39
CA LYS A 167 12.53 -4.14 19.23
C LYS A 167 12.99 -5.58 19.02
N SER A 168 12.08 -6.46 18.62
CA SER A 168 12.29 -7.90 18.55
C SER A 168 11.62 -8.55 17.33
N GLY A 169 11.22 -7.75 16.33
CA GLY A 169 10.56 -8.26 15.12
C GLY A 169 9.06 -7.96 15.03
N GLY A 170 8.60 -7.67 13.81
CA GLY A 170 7.20 -7.57 13.39
C GLY A 170 7.11 -7.24 11.89
N TYR A 171 6.20 -7.88 11.14
CA TYR A 171 6.14 -7.79 9.67
C TYR A 171 4.81 -7.19 9.17
N GLU A 172 3.68 -7.68 9.66
CA GLU A 172 2.32 -7.27 9.22
C GLU A 172 1.48 -6.75 10.39
N PRO A 173 1.60 -5.46 10.76
CA PRO A 173 0.74 -4.88 11.77
C PRO A 173 -0.66 -4.61 11.18
N SER A 174 -1.70 -4.91 11.96
CA SER A 174 -3.07 -4.46 11.68
C SER A 174 -3.75 -4.00 12.96
N TRP A 175 -4.69 -3.06 12.82
CA TRP A 175 -5.51 -2.61 13.93
C TRP A 175 -6.73 -3.54 14.11
N SER A 176 -7.12 -3.79 15.36
CA SER A 176 -8.39 -4.45 15.70
C SER A 176 -9.32 -3.46 16.43
N PRO A 177 -10.63 -3.46 16.14
CA PRO A 177 -11.62 -2.71 16.91
C PRO A 177 -11.81 -3.26 18.33
#